data_AF-A0A147BUK7-F1
#
_entry.id   AF-A0A147BUK7-F1
#
_cell.length_a   1.000
_cell.length_b   1.000
_cell.length_c   1.000
_cell.angle_alpha   90.00
_cell.angle_beta   90.00
_cell.angle_gamma   90.00
#
_symmetry.space_group_name_H-M   'P 1'
#
loop_
_entity.id
_entity.type
_entity.pdbx_description
1 polymer ?
#
loop_
_entity_poly.entity_id
_entity_poly.type
_entity_poly.pdbx_seq_one_letter_code
_entity_poly.pdbx_strand_id
1 'polypeptide(L)'
;AAAAFEAAGVGLSARLTHHATSTTTELAAILLALEAVQKGSTRGGKWVILCDSQAALSMLDNLESAPPLARRIAAEAMELEQLGHQFKFQWLPS
;
A
#
# COMPACT_ATOMS: atom_id res chain seq x y z
N ALA A 1 -5.61 10.20 -2.21
CA ALA A 1 -5.24 8.78 -2.29
C ALA A 1 -6.38 7.96 -1.70
N ALA A 2 -6.73 6.83 -2.29
CA ALA A 2 -7.81 5.97 -1.79
C ALA A 2 -7.44 4.50 -1.95
N ALA A 3 -7.82 3.67 -0.98
CA ALA A 3 -7.65 2.23 -1.00
C ALA A 3 -8.99 1.57 -0.69
N ALA A 4 -9.32 0.51 -1.43
CA ALA A 4 -10.56 -0.23 -1.28
C ALA A 4 -10.29 -1.70 -0.94
N PHE A 5 -11.10 -2.25 -0.04
CA PHE A 5 -11.04 -3.64 0.41
C PHE A 5 -12.33 -4.35 0.04
N GLU A 6 -12.34 -5.00 -1.13
CA GLU A 6 -13.54 -5.67 -1.65
C GLU A 6 -14.05 -6.76 -0.71
N ALA A 7 -13.13 -7.55 -0.12
CA ALA A 7 -13.47 -8.62 0.83
C ALA A 7 -14.17 -8.13 2.12
N ALA A 8 -14.03 -6.85 2.48
CA ALA A 8 -14.59 -6.28 3.69
C ALA A 8 -15.68 -5.21 3.42
N GLY A 9 -15.88 -4.80 2.17
CA GLY A 9 -16.76 -3.67 1.84
C GLY A 9 -16.33 -2.33 2.44
N VAL A 10 -15.04 -2.18 2.79
CA VAL A 10 -14.48 -0.99 3.45
C VAL A 10 -13.64 -0.19 2.46
N GLY A 11 -13.88 1.13 2.40
CA GLY A 11 -13.05 2.07 1.66
C GLY A 11 -12.35 3.05 2.61
N LEU A 12 -11.07 3.28 2.39
CA LEU A 12 -10.29 4.33 3.06
C LEU A 12 -9.85 5.37 2.04
N SER A 13 -9.92 6.64 2.43
CA SER A 13 -9.47 7.76 1.61
C SER A 13 -8.73 8.77 2.47
N ALA A 14 -7.61 9.27 1.96
CA ALA A 14 -6.91 10.40 2.53
C ALA A 14 -6.72 11.50 1.49
N ARG A 15 -6.95 12.74 1.96
CA ARG A 15 -6.65 13.94 1.20
C ARG A 15 -5.18 14.30 1.41
N LEU A 16 -4.43 14.37 0.32
CA LEU A 16 -3.08 14.90 0.35
C LEU A 16 -3.16 16.43 0.43
N THR A 17 -2.43 17.04 1.35
CA THR A 17 -2.44 18.49 1.61
C THR A 17 -1.70 19.32 0.57
N HIS A 18 -0.91 18.68 -0.29
CA HIS A 18 -0.11 19.31 -1.34
C HIS A 18 -0.40 18.70 -2.72
N HIS A 19 -0.05 19.44 -3.78
CA HIS A 19 -0.04 18.89 -5.14
C HIS A 19 0.92 17.69 -5.17
N ALA A 20 0.35 16.51 -5.38
CA ALA A 20 1.08 15.26 -5.48
C ALA A 20 1.03 14.74 -6.92
N THR A 21 2.09 14.07 -7.36
CA THR A 21 2.05 13.34 -8.63
C THR A 21 1.08 12.16 -8.54
N SER A 22 0.67 11.62 -9.69
CA SER A 22 -0.10 10.37 -9.74
C SER A 22 0.63 9.26 -8.98
N THR A 23 1.93 9.08 -9.21
CA THR A 23 2.76 8.09 -8.49
C THR A 23 2.75 8.29 -6.97
N THR A 24 2.88 9.52 -6.47
CA THR A 24 2.81 9.78 -5.03
C THR A 24 1.42 9.48 -4.47
N THR A 25 0.37 9.73 -5.24
CA THR A 25 -1.01 9.42 -4.83
C THR A 25 -1.23 7.91 -4.71
N GLU A 26 -0.65 7.14 -5.62
CA GLU A 26 -0.70 5.67 -5.62
C GLU A 26 0.11 5.07 -4.48
N LEU A 27 1.33 5.56 -4.22
CA LEU A 27 2.09 5.16 -3.04
C LEU A 27 1.34 5.47 -1.74
N ALA A 28 0.70 6.64 -1.65
CA ALA A 28 -0.13 6.98 -0.49
C ALA A 28 -1.36 6.06 -0.37
N ALA A 29 -1.93 5.59 -1.48
CA ALA A 29 -3.03 4.62 -1.46
C ALA A 29 -2.57 3.26 -0.95
N ILE A 30 -1.40 2.79 -1.40
CA ILE A 30 -0.79 1.56 -0.90
C ILE A 30 -0.53 1.65 0.61
N LEU A 31 -0.01 2.78 1.10
CA LEU A 31 0.21 3.00 2.53
C LEU A 31 -1.10 2.94 3.32
N LEU A 32 -2.16 3.61 2.84
CA LEU A 32 -3.48 3.53 3.45
C LEU A 32 -4.02 2.10 3.51
N ALA A 33 -3.68 1.27 2.52
CA ALA A 33 -4.08 -0.12 2.51
C ALA A 33 -3.42 -0.90 3.68
N LEU A 34 -2.13 -0.68 3.92
CA LEU A 34 -1.44 -1.31 5.05
C LEU A 34 -2.02 -0.86 6.40
N GLU A 35 -2.30 0.44 6.55
CA GLU A 35 -2.95 0.97 7.76
C GLU A 35 -4.34 0.34 7.99
N ALA A 36 -5.09 0.04 6.93
CA ALA A 36 -6.36 -0.65 7.02
C ALA A 36 -6.21 -2.07 7.56
N VAL A 37 -5.21 -2.80 7.05
CA VAL A 37 -4.91 -4.17 7.49
C VAL A 37 -4.54 -4.16 8.98
N GLN A 38 -3.69 -3.22 9.39
CA GLN A 38 -3.27 -3.06 10.78
C GLN A 38 -4.47 -2.82 11.72
N LYS A 39 -5.44 -2.00 11.31
CA LYS A 39 -6.63 -1.66 12.11
C LYS A 39 -7.69 -2.76 12.08
N GLY A 40 -7.83 -3.45 10.94
CA GLY A 40 -8.94 -4.36 10.66
C GLY A 40 -8.65 -5.83 10.97
N SER A 41 -7.39 -6.24 11.08
CA SER A 41 -7.02 -7.65 11.25
C SER A 41 -6.11 -7.85 12.45
N THR A 42 -6.62 -8.52 13.49
CA THR A 42 -5.85 -8.91 14.68
C THR A 42 -5.14 -10.25 14.54
N ARG A 43 -5.38 -10.97 13.44
CA ARG A 43 -4.74 -12.25 13.12
C ARG A 43 -4.00 -12.14 11.79
N GLY A 44 -2.91 -12.90 11.67
CA GLY A 44 -2.17 -13.05 10.41
C GLY A 44 -3.07 -13.47 9.24
N GLY A 45 -2.79 -12.94 8.06
CA GLY A 45 -3.64 -13.07 6.87
C GLY A 45 -2.85 -12.83 5.58
N LYS A 46 -3.40 -13.29 4.46
CA LYS A 46 -2.80 -13.11 3.13
C LYS A 46 -3.50 -12.01 2.38
N TRP A 47 -2.74 -11.03 1.90
CA TRP A 47 -3.24 -9.82 1.28
C TRP A 47 -2.66 -9.64 -0.11
N VAL A 48 -3.51 -9.21 -1.04
CA VAL A 48 -3.08 -8.73 -2.34
C VAL A 48 -3.47 -7.26 -2.43
N ILE A 49 -2.49 -6.38 -2.58
CA ILE A 49 -2.70 -4.95 -2.80
C ILE A 49 -2.63 -4.71 -4.31
N LEU A 50 -3.76 -4.32 -4.89
CA LEU A 50 -3.90 -4.04 -6.31
C LEU A 50 -3.57 -2.57 -6.58
N CYS A 51 -2.73 -2.32 -7.58
CA CYS A 51 -2.37 -0.97 -8.01
C CYS A 51 -2.27 -0.94 -9.53
N ASP A 52 -2.88 0.08 -10.16
CA ASP A 52 -2.85 0.27 -11.61
C ASP A 52 -1.62 1.04 -12.09
N SER A 53 -0.84 1.61 -11.17
CA SER A 53 0.37 2.34 -11.45
C SER A 53 1.62 1.48 -11.34
N GLN A 54 2.08 1.02 -12.51
CA GLN A 54 3.34 0.31 -12.63
C GLN A 54 4.52 1.13 -12.06
N ALA A 55 4.51 2.46 -12.26
CA ALA A 55 5.55 3.35 -11.72
C ALA A 55 5.60 3.32 -10.19
N ALA A 56 4.45 3.24 -9.50
CA ALA A 56 4.40 3.14 -8.04
C ALA A 56 4.92 1.78 -7.56
N LEU A 57 4.52 0.70 -8.23
CA LEU A 57 4.97 -0.66 -7.90
C LEU A 57 6.48 -0.83 -8.09
N SER A 58 7.05 -0.31 -9.18
CA SER A 58 8.50 -0.38 -9.41
C SER A 58 9.33 0.37 -8.36
N MET A 59 8.75 1.35 -7.65
CA MET A 59 9.43 2.01 -6.53
C MET A 59 9.51 1.13 -5.28
N LEU A 60 8.70 0.07 -5.19
CA LEU A 60 8.77 -0.92 -4.12
C LEU A 60 9.78 -2.04 -4.41
N ASP A 61 10.14 -2.25 -5.69
CA ASP A 61 11.08 -3.29 -6.12
C ASP A 61 12.55 -2.95 -5.81
N ASN A 62 12.92 -1.67 -5.76
CA ASN A 62 14.29 -1.21 -5.46
C ASN A 62 14.32 -0.12 -4.38
N LEU A 63 14.40 -0.54 -3.12
CA LEU A 63 14.31 0.35 -1.97
C LEU A 63 15.55 1.24 -1.74
N GLU A 64 16.72 0.87 -2.30
CA GLU A 64 17.95 1.65 -2.12
C GLU A 64 17.86 3.05 -2.73
N SER A 65 17.17 3.16 -3.87
CA SER A 65 16.96 4.41 -4.59
C SER A 65 15.54 4.97 -4.45
N ALA A 66 14.67 4.26 -3.73
CA ALA A 66 13.26 4.62 -3.60
C ALA A 66 13.05 5.94 -2.83
N PRO A 67 11.94 6.66 -3.08
CA PRO A 67 11.59 7.81 -2.26
C PRO A 67 11.25 7.40 -0.81
N PRO A 68 11.32 8.34 0.16
CA PRO A 68 11.00 8.05 1.56
C PRO A 68 9.65 7.36 1.78
N LEU A 69 8.64 7.71 0.99
CA LEU A 69 7.30 7.13 1.08
C LEU A 69 7.28 5.64 0.72
N ALA A 70 8.00 5.25 -0.33
CA ALA A 70 8.11 3.84 -0.74
C ALA A 70 8.89 3.01 0.29
N ARG A 71 9.96 3.56 0.87
CA ARG A 71 10.67 2.91 2.00
C ARG A 71 9.78 2.73 3.22
N ARG A 72 8.93 3.71 3.54
CA ARG A 72 7.96 3.59 4.62
C ARG A 72 6.95 2.47 4.37
N ILE A 73 6.43 2.35 3.16
CA ILE A 73 5.53 1.25 2.77
C ILE A 73 6.20 -0.10 3.01
N ALA A 74 7.44 -0.27 2.56
CA ALA A 74 8.17 -1.51 2.78
C ALA A 74 8.39 -1.81 4.27
N ALA A 75 8.75 -0.81 5.08
CA ALA A 75 8.91 -0.97 6.51
C ALA A 75 7.59 -1.39 7.21
N GLU A 76 6.48 -0.72 6.90
CA GLU A 76 5.17 -1.07 7.47
C GLU A 76 4.70 -2.47 7.01
N ALA A 77 4.95 -2.85 5.76
CA ALA A 77 4.67 -4.20 5.28
C ALA A 77 5.50 -5.24 6.04
N MET A 78 6.80 -5.00 6.25
CA MET A 78 7.67 -5.89 7.02
C MET A 78 7.22 -6.03 8.48
N GLU A 79 6.81 -4.93 9.12
CA GLU A 79 6.26 -4.97 10.49
C GLU A 79 4.99 -5.82 10.57
N LEU A 80 4.09 -5.69 9.59
CA LEU A 80 2.88 -6.51 9.52
C LEU A 80 3.20 -7.98 9.20
N GLU A 81 4.23 -8.25 8.41
CA GLU A 81 4.71 -9.61 8.16
C GLU A 81 5.24 -10.28 9.42
N GLN A 82 5.93 -9.53 10.30
CA GLN A 82 6.33 -10.03 11.62
C GLN A 82 5.13 -10.39 12.50
N LEU A 83 3.96 -9.78 12.27
CA LEU A 83 2.70 -10.13 12.92
C LEU A 83 1.95 -11.29 12.24
N GLY A 84 2.56 -11.93 11.24
CA GLY A 84 2.02 -13.10 10.54
C GLY A 84 1.18 -12.76 9.31
N HIS A 85 1.21 -11.51 8.83
CA HIS A 85 0.64 -11.17 7.53
C HIS A 85 1.57 -11.57 6.38
N GLN A 86 1.01 -11.66 5.17
CA GLN A 86 1.76 -11.85 3.94
C GLN A 86 1.19 -10.92 2.88
N PHE A 87 2.05 -10.19 2.18
CA PHE A 87 1.62 -9.24 1.15
C PHE A 87 2.10 -9.64 -0.24
N LYS A 88 1.25 -9.36 -1.23
CA LYS A 88 1.66 -9.26 -2.63
C LYS A 88 1.17 -7.94 -3.18
N PHE A 89 2.05 -7.16 -3.78
CA PHE A 89 1.71 -5.98 -4.55
C PHE A 89 1.56 -6.40 -6.01
N GLN A 90 0.34 -6.25 -6.57
CA GLN A 90 0.01 -6.77 -7.88
C GLN A 90 -0.42 -5.63 -8.79
N TRP A 91 0.24 -5.56 -9.95
CA TRP A 91 -0.18 -4.66 -11.01
C TRP A 91 -1.49 -5.13 -11.62
N LEU A 92 -2.41 -4.19 -11.81
CA LEU A 92 -3.65 -4.39 -12.56
C LEU A 92 -3.65 -3.44 -13.77
N PRO A 93 -3.73 -3.94 -15.01
CA PRO A 93 -3.85 -3.07 -16.17
C PRO A 93 -5.15 -2.26 -16.08
N SER A 94 -5.06 -0.97 -16.44
CA SER A 94 -6.19 -0.05 -16.57
C SER A 94 -6.98 -0.28 -17.85
#